data_AF-A0A078GHZ1-F1
#
_entry.id   AF-A0A078GHZ1-F1
#
_cell.length_a   1.000
_cell.length_b   1.000
_cell.length_c   1.000
_cell.angle_alpha   90.00
_cell.angle_beta   90.00
_cell.angle_gamma   90.00
#
_symmetry.space_group_name_H-M   'P 1'
#
loop_
_entity.id
_entity.type
_entity.pdbx_description
1 polymer ?
#
loop_
_entity_poly.entity_id
_entity_poly.type
_entity_poly.pdbx_seq_one_letter_code
_entity_poly.pdbx_strand_id
1 'polypeptide(L)'
;MLQGQKSFALDTAIGMWQLLFAEREWPLVNHWCDFLQDRHNKTISKDTWAQLLEFARTVNPLLSNYDAEGAWPYLIDEFVEYLYDKSVVDK
;
A
#
# COMPACT_ATOMS: atom_id res chain seq x y z
N MET A 1 8.93 -28.12 8.01
CA MET A 1 7.66 -27.74 7.35
C MET A 1 7.31 -26.32 7.78
N LEU A 2 7.69 -25.31 7.00
CA LEU A 2 7.24 -23.93 7.18
C LEU A 2 6.25 -23.59 6.06
N GLN A 3 5.19 -24.39 5.95
CA GLN A 3 4.04 -24.05 5.11
C GLN A 3 3.02 -23.42 6.04
N GLY A 4 2.74 -22.13 5.92
CA GLY A 4 1.55 -21.60 6.58
C GLY A 4 1.37 -20.09 6.65
N GLN A 5 2.41 -19.30 6.88
CA GLN A 5 2.22 -17.85 6.98
C GLN A 5 2.40 -17.19 5.62
N LYS A 6 1.29 -17.12 4.87
CA LYS A 6 1.15 -16.34 3.64
C LYS A 6 0.92 -14.84 3.92
N SER A 7 1.13 -14.41 5.16
CA SER A 7 0.89 -13.05 5.61
C SER A 7 1.95 -12.63 6.64
N PHE A 8 2.26 -11.34 6.62
CA PHE A 8 3.14 -10.66 7.55
C PHE A 8 2.31 -9.99 8.65
N ALA A 9 2.88 -9.89 9.86
CA ALA A 9 2.35 -8.97 10.85
C ALA A 9 2.39 -7.54 10.30
N LEU A 10 1.40 -6.72 10.64
CA LEU A 10 1.26 -5.36 10.12
C LEU A 10 2.52 -4.53 10.34
N ASP A 11 3.03 -4.54 11.57
CA ASP A 11 4.24 -3.83 11.99
C ASP A 11 5.47 -4.25 11.17
N THR A 12 5.61 -5.56 10.93
CA THR A 12 6.66 -6.12 10.08
C THR A 12 6.53 -5.67 8.64
N ALA A 13 5.32 -5.70 8.07
CA ALA A 13 5.07 -5.26 6.70
C ALA A 13 5.39 -3.76 6.52
N ILE A 14 4.94 -2.93 7.48
CA ILE A 14 5.22 -1.48 7.53
C ILE A 14 6.73 -1.23 7.56
N GLY A 15 7.46 -1.85 8.48
CA GLY A 15 8.91 -1.66 8.58
C GLY A 15 9.65 -2.08 7.30
N MET A 16 9.21 -3.16 6.65
CA MET A 16 9.78 -3.59 5.36
C MET A 16 9.54 -2.59 4.24
N TRP A 17 8.33 -2.02 4.12
CA TRP A 17 8.06 -0.98 3.12
C TRP A 17 8.84 0.30 3.40
N GLN A 18 8.88 0.76 4.64
CA GLN A 18 9.66 1.95 5.02
C GLN A 18 11.13 1.78 4.66
N LEU A 19 11.73 0.62 4.93
CA LEU A 19 13.11 0.34 4.56
C LEU A 19 13.31 0.33 3.03
N LEU A 20 12.43 -0.35 2.31
CA LEU A 20 12.54 -0.47 0.85
C LEU A 20 12.37 0.89 0.14
N PHE A 21 11.42 1.70 0.60
CA PHE A 21 11.15 3.02 0.03
C PHE A 21 12.07 4.12 0.57
N ALA A 22 12.85 3.85 1.62
CA ALA A 22 13.99 4.70 1.98
C ALA A 22 15.08 4.68 0.91
N GLU A 23 15.23 3.56 0.19
CA GLU A 23 16.14 3.46 -0.97
C GLU A 23 15.47 3.90 -2.29
N ARG A 24 14.15 3.77 -2.38
CA ARG A 24 13.33 4.16 -3.53
C ARG A 24 12.26 5.14 -3.10
N GLU A 25 12.57 6.43 -3.21
CA GLU A 25 11.71 7.50 -2.72
C GLU A 25 10.29 7.43 -3.33
N TRP A 26 9.36 6.84 -2.58
CA TRP A 26 7.94 6.80 -2.91
C TRP A 26 7.20 7.68 -1.89
N PRO A 27 6.68 8.85 -2.31
CA PRO A 27 6.22 9.88 -1.38
C PRO A 27 4.96 9.47 -0.59
N LEU A 28 4.24 8.44 -1.07
CA LEU A 28 3.02 7.95 -0.44
C LEU A 28 3.24 6.87 0.62
N VAL A 29 4.50 6.44 0.86
CA VAL A 29 4.79 5.36 1.82
C VAL A 29 4.28 5.67 3.23
N ASN A 30 4.43 6.91 3.70
CA ASN A 30 3.97 7.29 5.04
C ASN A 30 2.44 7.25 5.11
N HIS A 31 1.76 7.80 4.09
CA HIS A 31 0.30 7.74 4.01
C HIS A 31 -0.23 6.30 3.96
N TRP A 32 0.46 5.40 3.25
CA TRP A 32 0.14 3.98 3.25
C TRP A 32 0.25 3.37 4.64
N CYS A 33 1.33 3.68 5.37
CA CYS A 33 1.52 3.18 6.73
C CYS A 33 0.47 3.73 7.70
N ASP A 34 0.10 5.00 7.59
CA ASP A 34 -0.99 5.61 8.36
C ASP A 34 -2.35 4.96 8.05
N PHE A 35 -2.68 4.80 6.77
CA PHE A 35 -3.90 4.11 6.31
C PHE A 35 -4.02 2.70 6.91
N LEU A 36 -2.93 1.94 6.86
CA LEU A 36 -2.89 0.57 7.37
C LEU A 36 -3.12 0.50 8.88
N GLN A 37 -2.62 1.48 9.64
CA GLN A 37 -2.82 1.56 11.09
C GLN A 37 -4.23 2.06 11.45
N ASP A 38 -4.78 2.99 10.67
CA ASP A 38 -6.09 3.61 10.92
C ASP A 38 -7.27 2.70 10.51
N ARG A 39 -7.19 2.08 9.33
CA ARG A 39 -8.32 1.38 8.70
C ARG A 39 -8.21 -0.14 8.70
N HIS A 40 -7.03 -0.69 8.44
CA HIS A 40 -6.87 -2.15 8.28
C HIS A 40 -6.57 -2.87 9.60
N ASN A 41 -5.56 -2.40 10.34
CA ASN A 41 -5.05 -2.93 11.61
C ASN A 41 -4.96 -4.48 11.69
N LYS A 42 -4.65 -5.13 10.56
CA LYS A 42 -4.63 -6.59 10.39
C LYS A 42 -3.37 -7.04 9.66
N THR A 43 -3.14 -8.35 9.62
CA THR A 43 -2.02 -8.94 8.88
C THR A 43 -2.10 -8.63 7.38
N ILE A 44 -0.94 -8.51 6.74
CA ILE A 44 -0.80 -8.20 5.32
C ILE A 44 -0.41 -9.46 4.57
N SER A 45 -1.19 -9.86 3.57
CA SER A 45 -0.84 -11.00 2.71
C SER A 45 0.39 -10.67 1.86
N LYS A 46 1.21 -11.69 1.57
CA LYS A 46 2.39 -11.53 0.69
C LYS A 46 2.03 -11.00 -0.70
N ASP A 47 0.85 -11.39 -1.19
CA ASP A 47 0.29 -10.90 -2.45
C ASP A 47 0.08 -9.38 -2.43
N THR A 48 -0.68 -8.87 -1.46
CA THR A 48 -0.88 -7.44 -1.22
C THR A 48 0.44 -6.68 -1.07
N TRP A 49 1.41 -7.27 -0.37
CA TRP A 49 2.74 -6.67 -0.24
C TRP A 49 3.42 -6.48 -1.59
N ALA A 50 3.39 -7.49 -2.46
CA ALA A 50 3.94 -7.42 -3.80
C ALA A 50 3.16 -6.47 -4.72
N GLN A 51 1.82 -6.48 -4.64
CA GLN A 51 0.95 -5.59 -5.41
C GLN A 51 1.21 -4.12 -5.09
N LEU A 52 1.44 -3.76 -3.83
CA LEU A 52 1.79 -2.37 -3.49
C LEU A 52 3.12 -1.94 -4.13
N LEU A 53 4.11 -2.85 -4.20
CA LEU A 53 5.37 -2.54 -4.86
C LEU A 53 5.20 -2.29 -6.35
N GLU A 54 4.30 -3.03 -7.00
CA GLU A 54 3.97 -2.80 -8.40
C GLU A 54 3.24 -1.47 -8.55
N PHE A 55 2.25 -1.19 -7.69
CA PHE A 55 1.54 0.09 -7.65
C PHE A 55 2.50 1.27 -7.51
N ALA A 56 3.41 1.24 -6.54
CA ALA A 56 4.39 2.31 -6.33
C ALA A 56 5.36 2.51 -7.51
N ARG A 57 5.49 1.51 -8.40
CA ARG A 57 6.34 1.57 -9.60
C ARG A 57 5.57 2.02 -10.84
N THR A 58 4.29 1.68 -10.94
CA THR A 58 3.48 1.90 -12.14
C THR A 58 2.56 3.11 -12.01
N VAL A 59 2.05 3.38 -10.82
CA VAL A 59 1.11 4.46 -10.53
C VAL A 59 1.87 5.70 -10.07
N ASN A 60 1.52 6.83 -10.69
CA ASN A 60 2.05 8.14 -10.34
C ASN A 60 1.58 8.52 -8.92
N PRO A 61 2.41 9.16 -8.08
CA PRO A 61 1.99 9.65 -6.77
C PRO A 61 0.80 10.62 -6.80
N LEU A 62 0.52 11.27 -7.93
CA LEU A 62 -0.67 12.09 -8.15
C LEU A 62 -1.91 11.27 -8.59
N LEU A 63 -1.80 9.94 -8.60
CA LEU A 63 -2.84 8.98 -8.99
C LEU A 63 -3.47 9.21 -10.37
N SER A 64 -2.84 10.02 -11.21
CA SER A 64 -3.40 10.48 -12.50
C SER A 64 -3.55 9.36 -13.54
N ASN A 65 -2.85 8.24 -13.34
CA ASN A 65 -2.90 7.05 -14.18
C ASN A 65 -3.39 5.81 -13.40
N TYR A 66 -3.95 6.01 -12.21
CA TYR A 66 -4.59 4.94 -11.45
C TYR A 66 -5.95 4.62 -12.05
N ASP A 67 -6.25 3.34 -12.18
CA ASP A 67 -7.52 2.82 -12.69
C ASP A 67 -8.17 1.94 -11.61
N ALA A 68 -9.30 2.40 -11.08
CA ALA A 68 -10.05 1.72 -10.02
C ALA A 68 -10.80 0.48 -10.52
N GLU A 69 -11.00 0.34 -11.83
CA GLU A 69 -11.52 -0.86 -12.48
C GLU A 69 -10.41 -1.87 -12.82
N GLY A 70 -9.17 -1.55 -12.45
CA GLY A 70 -7.98 -2.35 -12.69
C GLY A 70 -7.93 -3.62 -11.84
N ALA A 71 -6.91 -4.45 -12.09
CA ALA A 71 -6.71 -5.70 -11.36
C ALA A 71 -6.04 -5.53 -9.99
N TRP A 72 -6.21 -4.36 -9.36
CA TRP A 72 -5.62 -4.09 -8.05
C TRP A 72 -6.43 -4.77 -6.92
N PRO A 73 -5.78 -5.13 -5.81
CA PRO A 73 -6.49 -5.63 -4.64
C PRO A 73 -7.28 -4.49 -3.98
N TYR A 74 -8.46 -4.84 -3.46
CA TYR A 74 -9.36 -3.91 -2.76
C TYR A 74 -8.68 -3.00 -1.73
N LEU A 75 -7.65 -3.50 -1.03
CA LEU A 75 -6.91 -2.71 -0.04
C LEU A 75 -6.15 -1.50 -0.66
N ILE A 76 -5.70 -1.63 -1.91
CA ILE A 76 -5.07 -0.52 -2.64
C ILE A 76 -6.13 0.48 -3.09
N ASP A 77 -7.29 0.00 -3.51
CA ASP A 77 -8.42 0.87 -3.87
C ASP A 77 -8.88 1.68 -2.65
N GLU A 78 -9.05 1.03 -1.49
CA GLU A 78 -9.35 1.69 -0.22
C GLU A 78 -8.28 2.72 0.18
N PHE A 79 -7.01 2.45 -0.11
CA PHE A 79 -5.92 3.40 0.15
C PHE A 79 -6.02 4.63 -0.76
N VAL A 80 -6.34 4.45 -2.03
CA VAL A 80 -6.56 5.56 -2.96
C VAL A 80 -7.76 6.40 -2.50
N GLU A 81 -8.87 5.76 -2.11
CA GLU A 81 -10.01 6.46 -1.52
C GLU A 81 -9.62 7.24 -0.25
N TYR A 82 -8.78 6.66 0.61
CA TYR A 82 -8.25 7.33 1.79
C TYR A 82 -7.43 8.59 1.45
N LEU A 83 -6.62 8.54 0.38
CA LEU A 83 -5.85 9.71 -0.07
C LEU A 83 -6.76 10.85 -0.55
N TYR A 84 -7.85 10.53 -1.24
CA TYR A 84 -8.85 11.52 -1.64
C TYR A 84 -9.62 12.09 -0.44
N ASP A 85 -10.04 11.25 0.51
CA ASP A 85 -10.73 11.68 1.74
C ASP A 85 -9.88 12.65 2.57
N LYS A 86 -8.57 12.39 2.65
CA LYS A 86 -7.59 13.25 3.33
C LYS A 86 -7.18 14.48 2.50
N SER A 87 -7.69 14.65 1.28
CA SER A 87 -7.30 15.70 0.34
C SER A 87 -5.78 15.77 0.10
N VAL A 88 -5.11 14.62 0.18
CA VAL A 88 -3.67 14.50 -0.11
C VAL A 88 -3.43 14.58 -1.61
N VAL A 89 -4.39 14.06 -2.39
CA VAL A 89 -4.42 14.08 -3.85
C VAL A 89 -5.77 14.64 -4.29
N ASP A 90 -5.79 15.46 -5.34
CA ASP A 90 -7.02 15.96 -5.96
C ASP A 90 -7.61 14.88 -6.88
N LYS A 91 -8.93 14.75 -6.93
CA LYS A 91 -9.63 13.66 -7.62
C LYS A 91 -9.69 13.86 -9.13
#